data_AF-A0A6A5HW29-F1
#
_entry.id   AF-A0A6A5HW29-F1
#
_cell.length_a   1.000
_cell.length_b   1.000
_cell.length_c   1.000
_cell.angle_alpha   90.00
_cell.angle_beta   90.00
_cell.angle_gamma   90.00
#
_symmetry.space_group_name_H-M   'P 1'
#
loop_
_entity.id
_entity.type
_entity.pdbx_description
1 polymer ?
#
loop_
_entity_poly.entity_id
_entity_poly.type
_entity_poly.pdbx_seq_one_letter_code
_entity_poly.pdbx_strand_id
1 'polypeptide(L)'
;MTVIIDPVMKSSNLNVFINWLNQHEKLSKIPYLSAHNEKEGDEFYSNWFMQNFKKDIGVLSFYGNYYATERAVLKVNGKVDSLELDSSEKLLDLDHLISMDCVYISGETSLTNRDLNSFMKNWKEMKTNQRVEFYFIDAAENLDWSIILKGLDGEIRDVRTLRREYLSPWNGTQIFKVYGGVDITRTDGKIATIGMRLHIIDSKPLSREMIRDYQKIIVGQNMDGQEMDMNFVHDPEYRLNAYCRKAFFVMVE
;
A
#
# COMPACT_ATOMS: atom_id res chain seq x y z
N MET A 1 12.90 -0.26 22.04
CA MET A 1 14.34 -0.22 21.69
C MET A 1 14.39 0.30 20.27
N THR A 2 14.92 1.50 20.07
CA THR A 2 15.12 2.06 18.73
C THR A 2 16.53 1.71 18.30
N VAL A 3 16.67 0.93 17.24
CA VAL A 3 17.97 0.61 16.65
C VAL A 3 18.13 1.53 15.44
N ILE A 4 19.11 2.43 15.50
CA ILE A 4 19.51 3.27 14.37
C ILE A 4 20.75 2.60 13.77
N ILE A 5 20.62 2.08 12.55
CA ILE A 5 21.75 1.53 11.80
C ILE A 5 22.38 2.69 11.03
N ASP A 6 23.41 3.29 11.63
CA ASP A 6 24.21 4.34 11.01
C ASP A 6 25.14 3.71 9.94
N PRO A 7 25.24 4.30 8.72
CA PRO A 7 26.11 3.82 7.64
C PRO A 7 27.62 3.72 8.01
N VAL A 8 28.02 4.17 9.20
CA VAL A 8 29.40 3.99 9.73
C VAL A 8 29.71 2.54 10.17
N MET A 9 28.73 1.62 10.24
CA MET A 9 29.02 0.22 10.57
C MET A 9 29.71 -0.55 9.43
N LYS A 10 31.00 -0.88 9.59
CA LYS A 10 31.71 -1.82 8.69
C LYS A 10 30.98 -3.17 8.65
N SER A 11 31.03 -3.87 7.51
CA SER A 11 30.35 -5.16 7.28
C SER A 11 30.65 -6.23 8.34
N SER A 12 31.84 -6.23 8.95
CA SER A 12 32.18 -7.11 10.08
C SER A 12 31.33 -6.84 11.34
N ASN A 13 31.04 -5.58 11.64
CA ASN A 13 30.27 -5.19 12.81
C ASN A 13 28.78 -5.48 12.61
N LEU A 14 28.29 -5.25 11.39
CA LEU A 14 26.91 -5.55 11.02
C LEU A 14 26.62 -7.06 11.12
N ASN A 15 27.57 -7.90 10.71
CA ASN A 15 27.49 -9.35 10.87
C ASN A 15 27.40 -9.80 12.35
N VAL A 16 28.23 -9.22 13.23
CA VAL A 16 28.16 -9.55 14.67
C VAL A 16 26.83 -9.12 15.26
N PHE A 17 26.37 -7.91 14.93
CA PHE A 17 25.12 -7.37 15.42
C PHE A 17 23.90 -8.18 14.96
N ILE A 18 23.82 -8.51 13.67
CA ILE A 18 22.69 -9.28 13.14
C ILE A 18 22.67 -10.71 13.66
N ASN A 19 23.84 -11.34 13.83
CA ASN A 19 23.94 -12.67 14.44
C ASN A 19 23.44 -12.63 15.89
N TRP A 20 23.84 -11.62 16.67
CA TRP A 20 23.36 -11.45 18.03
C TRP A 20 21.84 -11.26 18.07
N LEU A 21 21.28 -10.36 17.24
CA LEU A 21 19.82 -10.15 17.16
C LEU A 21 19.07 -11.43 16.81
N ASN A 22 19.56 -12.16 15.80
CA ASN A 22 18.93 -13.38 15.32
C ASN A 22 18.95 -14.50 16.38
N GLN A 23 20.02 -14.60 17.16
CA GLN A 23 20.17 -15.59 18.24
C GLN A 23 19.46 -15.18 19.54
N HIS A 24 18.98 -13.94 19.66
CA HIS A 24 18.34 -13.48 20.88
C HIS A 24 16.94 -14.08 21.05
N GLU A 25 16.83 -15.15 21.84
CA GLU A 25 15.59 -15.94 21.99
C GLU A 25 14.41 -15.15 22.54
N LYS A 26 14.66 -14.23 23.49
CA LYS A 26 13.60 -13.39 24.09
C LYS A 26 13.06 -12.33 23.12
N LEU A 27 13.73 -12.14 21.97
CA LEU A 27 13.34 -11.18 20.95
C LEU A 27 12.74 -11.97 19.77
N SER A 28 11.44 -12.24 19.83
CA SER A 28 10.70 -12.90 18.75
C SER A 28 10.34 -11.94 17.62
N LYS A 29 10.11 -10.68 17.97
CA LYS A 29 9.67 -9.62 17.06
C LYS A 29 10.30 -8.28 17.44
N ILE A 30 10.73 -7.51 16.43
CA ILE A 30 11.16 -6.12 16.60
C ILE A 30 9.92 -5.24 16.58
N PRO A 31 9.59 -4.50 17.65
CA PRO A 31 8.39 -3.66 17.65
C PRO A 31 8.41 -2.58 16.57
N TYR A 32 9.57 -1.97 16.36
CA TYR A 32 9.76 -0.86 15.42
C TYR A 32 11.21 -0.87 14.90
N LEU A 33 11.37 -0.82 13.58
CA LEU A 33 12.65 -0.72 12.89
C LEU A 33 12.56 0.40 11.86
N SER A 34 13.47 1.36 11.96
CA SER A 34 13.61 2.45 10.98
C SER A 34 14.93 2.26 10.25
N ALA A 35 14.87 2.37 8.92
CA ALA A 35 16.05 2.40 8.06
C ALA A 35 16.10 3.76 7.36
N HIS A 36 17.29 4.38 7.37
CA HIS A 36 17.52 5.66 6.72
C HIS A 36 18.62 5.50 5.67
N ASN A 37 18.30 5.81 4.42
CA ASN A 37 19.28 5.84 3.33
C ASN A 37 19.72 7.30 3.12
N GLU A 38 20.93 7.63 3.56
CA GLU A 38 21.47 9.01 3.51
C GLU A 38 22.13 9.32 2.17
N LYS A 39 22.59 8.32 1.42
CA LYS A 39 23.33 8.46 0.17
C LYS A 39 22.97 7.35 -0.81
N GLU A 40 23.20 7.61 -2.10
CA GLU A 40 23.13 6.58 -3.14
C GLU A 40 24.06 5.41 -2.79
N GLY A 41 23.52 4.18 -2.84
CA GLY A 41 24.21 2.95 -2.47
C GLY A 41 23.87 2.45 -1.06
N ASP A 42 23.24 3.27 -0.21
CA ASP A 42 22.82 2.84 1.13
C ASP A 42 21.75 1.74 1.09
N GLU A 43 20.97 1.70 0.00
CA GLU A 43 19.97 0.66 -0.26
C GLU A 43 20.56 -0.75 -0.23
N PHE A 44 21.84 -0.93 -0.58
CA PHE A 44 22.47 -2.24 -0.63
C PHE A 44 22.73 -2.77 0.78
N TYR A 45 23.09 -1.89 1.72
CA TYR A 45 23.27 -2.25 3.12
C TYR A 45 21.94 -2.52 3.80
N SER A 46 20.94 -1.66 3.55
CA SER A 46 19.57 -1.87 4.01
C SER A 46 19.01 -3.20 3.51
N ASN A 47 19.14 -3.48 2.21
CA ASN A 47 18.72 -4.75 1.62
C ASN A 47 19.48 -5.94 2.18
N TRP A 48 20.81 -5.85 2.31
CA TRP A 48 21.60 -6.92 2.91
C TRP A 48 21.15 -7.19 4.35
N PHE A 49 20.90 -6.15 5.15
CA PHE A 49 20.44 -6.29 6.51
C PHE A 49 19.08 -7.01 6.54
N MET A 50 18.10 -6.53 5.77
CA MET A 50 16.75 -7.10 5.77
C MET A 50 16.71 -8.54 5.24
N GLN A 51 17.58 -8.90 4.31
CA GLN A 51 17.76 -10.28 3.80
C GLN A 51 18.45 -11.23 4.78
N ASN A 52 19.15 -10.72 5.79
CA ASN A 52 19.86 -11.54 6.77
C ASN A 52 19.19 -11.49 8.15
N PHE A 53 18.27 -10.56 8.34
CA PHE A 53 17.46 -10.45 9.53
C PHE A 53 16.40 -11.56 9.55
N LYS A 54 16.15 -12.20 10.69
CA LYS A 54 15.28 -13.39 10.77
C LYS A 54 14.09 -13.24 11.72
N LYS A 55 13.91 -12.06 12.32
CA LYS A 55 12.80 -11.83 13.26
C LYS A 55 11.68 -11.12 12.52
N ASP A 56 10.47 -11.35 12.99
CA ASP A 56 9.32 -10.57 12.56
C ASP A 56 9.50 -9.10 12.98
N ILE A 57 8.86 -8.22 12.24
CA ILE A 57 8.89 -6.78 12.47
C ILE A 57 7.46 -6.29 12.68
N GLY A 58 7.26 -5.45 13.70
CA GLY A 58 6.04 -4.68 13.90
C GLY A 58 5.96 -3.62 12.81
N VAL A 59 6.57 -2.48 13.06
CA VAL A 59 6.65 -1.41 12.06
C VAL A 59 8.04 -1.38 11.42
N LEU A 60 8.07 -1.36 10.10
CA LEU A 60 9.26 -1.13 9.29
C LEU A 60 9.08 0.17 8.51
N SER A 61 9.81 1.21 8.88
CA SER A 61 9.75 2.51 8.21
C SER A 61 11.05 2.76 7.43
N PHE A 62 10.93 3.08 6.14
CA PHE A 62 12.03 3.52 5.29
C PHE A 62 11.92 5.02 5.03
N TYR A 63 12.99 5.72 5.38
CA TYR A 63 13.13 7.15 5.12
C TYR A 63 14.33 7.34 4.18
N GLY A 64 14.12 7.99 3.04
CA GLY A 64 15.19 8.26 2.08
C GLY A 64 14.90 9.55 1.32
N ASN A 65 15.93 10.38 1.12
CA ASN A 65 15.80 11.66 0.40
C ASN A 65 16.24 11.56 -1.08
N TYR A 66 16.40 10.35 -1.61
CA TYR A 66 16.94 10.12 -2.95
C TYR A 66 15.98 9.24 -3.76
N TYR A 67 15.88 9.55 -5.06
CA TYR A 67 15.26 8.63 -6.02
C TYR A 67 16.15 7.39 -6.06
N ALA A 68 15.73 6.30 -5.41
CA ALA A 68 16.39 5.02 -5.59
C ALA A 68 16.55 4.77 -7.08
N THR A 69 17.76 4.38 -7.49
CA THR A 69 17.94 3.84 -8.84
C THR A 69 17.01 2.62 -8.99
N GLU A 70 16.55 2.31 -10.21
CA GLU A 70 15.60 1.22 -10.52
C GLU A 70 16.03 -0.19 -10.04
N ARG A 71 17.14 -0.32 -9.30
CA ARG A 71 17.78 -1.56 -8.86
C ARG A 71 17.73 -1.79 -7.35
N ALA A 72 17.28 -0.81 -6.57
CA ALA A 72 17.12 -0.97 -5.13
C ALA A 72 15.77 -1.66 -4.84
N VAL A 73 15.77 -2.97 -4.57
CA VAL A 73 14.52 -3.68 -4.28
C VAL A 73 14.54 -4.26 -2.88
N LEU A 74 13.52 -3.95 -2.08
CA LEU A 74 13.45 -4.29 -0.68
C LEU A 74 13.17 -5.77 -0.48
N LYS A 75 14.11 -6.48 0.14
CA LYS A 75 13.94 -7.89 0.53
C LYS A 75 13.91 -8.05 2.02
N VAL A 76 12.74 -8.35 2.57
CA VAL A 76 12.56 -8.62 4.00
C VAL A 76 12.31 -10.11 4.20
N ASN A 77 13.07 -10.72 5.10
CA ASN A 77 12.76 -12.05 5.60
C ASN A 77 11.83 -11.97 6.81
N GLY A 78 10.86 -12.87 6.87
CA GLY A 78 9.89 -12.93 7.96
C GLY A 78 8.68 -12.04 7.74
N LYS A 79 7.90 -11.84 8.79
CA LYS A 79 6.64 -11.09 8.73
C LYS A 79 6.88 -9.63 9.06
N VAL A 80 6.17 -8.76 8.36
CA VAL A 80 6.09 -7.33 8.69
C VAL A 80 4.64 -7.03 9.03
N ASP A 81 4.37 -6.28 10.08
CA ASP A 81 3.00 -5.88 10.37
C ASP A 81 2.66 -4.61 9.56
N SER A 82 3.45 -3.54 9.69
CA SER A 82 3.33 -2.29 8.94
C SER A 82 4.61 -1.98 8.18
N LEU A 83 4.50 -1.74 6.88
CA LEU A 83 5.57 -1.22 6.04
C LEU A 83 5.23 0.20 5.59
N GLU A 84 6.08 1.16 5.97
CA GLU A 84 5.93 2.58 5.68
C GLU A 84 7.10 3.04 4.81
N LEU A 85 6.81 3.49 3.60
CA LEU A 85 7.79 4.00 2.64
C LEU A 85 7.52 5.49 2.44
N ASP A 86 8.34 6.35 3.05
CA ASP A 86 8.17 7.81 3.01
C ASP A 86 8.94 8.47 1.84
N SER A 87 9.63 7.68 1.01
CA SER A 87 10.54 8.14 -0.03
C SER A 87 9.99 7.90 -1.45
N SER A 88 10.53 8.61 -2.45
CA SER A 88 10.34 8.32 -3.87
C SER A 88 11.02 7.01 -4.32
N GLU A 89 11.44 6.18 -3.37
CA GLU A 89 12.09 4.91 -3.63
C GLU A 89 11.03 3.90 -4.04
N LYS A 90 11.10 3.44 -5.28
CA LYS A 90 10.23 2.37 -5.79
C LYS A 90 10.73 1.00 -5.34
N LEU A 91 10.88 0.82 -4.02
CA LEU A 91 11.45 -0.39 -3.42
C LEU A 91 10.56 -1.62 -3.54
N LEU A 92 9.28 -1.41 -3.90
CA LEU A 92 8.31 -2.47 -4.11
C LEU A 92 8.00 -2.63 -5.59
N ASP A 93 8.24 -3.85 -6.08
CA ASP A 93 7.69 -4.38 -7.32
C ASP A 93 6.65 -5.48 -7.02
N LEU A 94 6.15 -6.13 -8.08
CA LEU A 94 5.14 -7.18 -7.96
C LEU A 94 5.64 -8.42 -7.19
N ASP A 95 6.86 -8.89 -7.46
CA ASP A 95 7.40 -10.10 -6.84
C ASP A 95 7.54 -9.92 -5.32
N HIS A 96 7.90 -8.72 -4.89
CA HIS A 96 8.01 -8.37 -3.48
C HIS A 96 6.63 -8.24 -2.84
N LEU A 97 5.69 -7.56 -3.49
CA LEU A 97 4.32 -7.49 -3.00
C LEU A 97 3.67 -8.89 -2.87
N ILE A 98 4.05 -9.83 -3.75
CA ILE A 98 3.58 -11.21 -3.72
C ILE A 98 4.21 -12.03 -2.59
N SER A 99 5.50 -11.84 -2.35
CA SER A 99 6.27 -12.65 -1.40
C SER A 99 6.19 -12.15 0.05
N MET A 100 5.92 -10.87 0.26
CA MET A 100 5.82 -10.30 1.60
C MET A 100 4.58 -10.82 2.36
N ASP A 101 4.79 -11.12 3.65
CA ASP A 101 3.72 -11.38 4.61
C ASP A 101 3.49 -10.13 5.47
N CYS A 102 2.69 -9.20 4.91
CA CYS A 102 2.44 -7.86 5.43
C CYS A 102 0.96 -7.56 5.72
N VAL A 103 0.66 -6.85 6.81
CA VAL A 103 -0.73 -6.46 7.13
C VAL A 103 -1.08 -5.12 6.49
N TYR A 104 -0.15 -4.16 6.59
CA TYR A 104 -0.33 -2.80 6.11
C TYR A 104 0.87 -2.30 5.32
N ILE A 105 0.60 -1.61 4.21
CA ILE A 105 1.62 -0.96 3.40
C ILE A 105 1.16 0.45 3.06
N SER A 106 2.05 1.44 3.20
CA SER A 106 1.85 2.75 2.60
C SER A 106 3.10 3.31 1.94
N GLY A 107 2.94 3.91 0.76
CA GLY A 107 4.00 4.65 0.07
C GLY A 107 3.98 4.54 -1.46
N GLU A 108 5.03 5.02 -2.11
CA GLU A 108 5.16 4.97 -3.58
C GLU A 108 5.72 3.62 -4.06
N THR A 109 5.30 3.18 -5.25
CA THR A 109 5.69 1.87 -5.81
C THR A 109 6.06 1.95 -7.29
N SER A 110 6.70 0.89 -7.82
CA SER A 110 6.92 0.71 -9.26
C SER A 110 5.76 0.01 -9.98
N LEU A 111 4.67 -0.27 -9.28
CA LEU A 111 3.60 -1.15 -9.77
C LEU A 111 2.81 -0.48 -10.90
N THR A 112 2.69 -1.19 -12.01
CA THR A 112 1.83 -0.83 -13.14
C THR A 112 0.40 -1.32 -12.91
N ASN A 113 -0.54 -0.87 -13.75
CA ASN A 113 -1.91 -1.40 -13.73
C ASN A 113 -1.97 -2.93 -13.91
N ARG A 114 -1.04 -3.50 -14.68
CA ARG A 114 -0.94 -4.95 -14.90
C ARG A 114 -0.42 -5.68 -13.67
N ASP A 115 0.48 -5.05 -12.94
CA ASP A 115 1.01 -5.62 -11.68
C ASP A 115 -0.09 -5.63 -10.62
N LEU A 116 -0.85 -4.55 -10.48
CA LEU A 116 -2.01 -4.50 -9.58
C LEU A 116 -3.06 -5.56 -9.94
N ASN A 117 -3.37 -5.75 -11.24
CA ASN A 117 -4.26 -6.83 -11.69
C ASN A 117 -3.71 -8.22 -11.29
N SER A 118 -2.42 -8.45 -11.50
CA SER A 118 -1.76 -9.72 -11.20
C SER A 118 -1.75 -9.99 -9.70
N PHE A 119 -1.46 -8.98 -8.89
CA PHE A 119 -1.54 -9.05 -7.44
C PHE A 119 -2.94 -9.43 -6.98
N MET A 120 -3.98 -8.72 -7.44
CA MET A 120 -5.37 -8.99 -7.01
C MET A 120 -5.87 -10.37 -7.44
N LYS A 121 -5.46 -10.88 -8.61
CA LYS A 121 -5.75 -12.26 -9.04
C LYS A 121 -5.10 -13.29 -8.12
N ASN A 122 -3.81 -13.12 -7.83
CA ASN A 122 -3.12 -14.00 -6.90
C ASN A 122 -3.75 -13.94 -5.49
N TRP A 123 -4.16 -12.75 -5.04
CA TRP A 123 -4.78 -12.58 -3.72
C TRP A 123 -6.12 -13.31 -3.67
N LYS A 124 -6.96 -13.14 -4.70
CA LYS A 124 -8.23 -13.84 -4.87
C LYS A 124 -8.07 -15.37 -4.81
N GLU A 125 -6.99 -15.89 -5.38
CA GLU A 125 -6.67 -17.33 -5.41
C GLU A 125 -5.87 -17.81 -4.19
N MET A 126 -5.69 -16.97 -3.16
CA MET A 126 -4.88 -17.26 -1.96
C MET A 126 -3.41 -17.61 -2.25
N LYS A 127 -2.88 -17.18 -3.41
CA LYS A 127 -1.50 -17.41 -3.86
C LYS A 127 -0.51 -16.37 -3.34
N THR A 128 -1.01 -15.25 -2.80
CA THR A 128 -0.20 -14.18 -2.20
C THR A 128 -0.80 -13.75 -0.87
N ASN A 129 0.06 -13.13 -0.04
CA ASN A 129 -0.18 -12.48 1.23
C ASN A 129 -1.64 -12.56 1.75
N GLN A 130 -1.85 -13.49 2.67
CA GLN A 130 -3.18 -13.74 3.25
C GLN A 130 -3.50 -12.81 4.43
N ARG A 131 -2.50 -12.07 4.94
CA ARG A 131 -2.58 -11.19 6.11
C ARG A 131 -2.86 -9.73 5.77
N VAL A 132 -2.96 -9.38 4.48
CA VAL A 132 -3.36 -8.02 4.05
C VAL A 132 -4.64 -7.60 4.75
N GLU A 133 -4.59 -6.44 5.40
CA GLU A 133 -5.77 -5.73 5.92
C GLU A 133 -5.94 -4.40 5.20
N PHE A 134 -4.85 -3.63 5.01
CA PHE A 134 -4.96 -2.33 4.35
C PHE A 134 -3.69 -1.89 3.63
N TYR A 135 -3.75 -1.77 2.31
CA TYR A 135 -2.67 -1.20 1.50
C TYR A 135 -3.10 0.13 0.93
N PHE A 136 -2.21 1.12 0.95
CA PHE A 136 -2.42 2.43 0.35
C PHE A 136 -1.15 2.90 -0.37
N ILE A 137 -1.10 2.64 -1.67
CA ILE A 137 0.12 2.77 -2.46
C ILE A 137 -0.08 3.68 -3.67
N ASP A 138 0.94 4.44 -4.04
CA ASP A 138 0.97 5.16 -5.31
C ASP A 138 1.57 4.28 -6.40
N ALA A 139 0.79 4.04 -7.47
CA ALA A 139 1.23 3.29 -8.64
C ALA A 139 2.19 4.11 -9.52
N ALA A 140 2.94 3.43 -10.39
CA ALA A 140 3.86 4.08 -11.32
C ALA A 140 3.14 5.00 -12.33
N GLU A 141 1.90 4.66 -12.67
CA GLU A 141 1.07 5.28 -13.71
C GLU A 141 -0.35 5.56 -13.21
N ASN A 142 -1.11 6.37 -13.96
CA ASN A 142 -2.51 6.59 -13.64
C ASN A 142 -3.27 5.26 -13.69
N LEU A 143 -4.14 5.05 -12.70
CA LEU A 143 -4.91 3.83 -12.58
C LEU A 143 -5.95 3.74 -13.70
N ASP A 144 -5.88 2.64 -14.44
CA ASP A 144 -6.82 2.24 -15.48
C ASP A 144 -7.60 1.03 -14.98
N TRP A 145 -8.82 1.29 -14.52
CA TRP A 145 -9.72 0.27 -13.98
C TRP A 145 -10.10 -0.81 -14.99
N SER A 146 -10.08 -0.51 -16.30
CA SER A 146 -10.33 -1.52 -17.33
C SER A 146 -9.22 -2.56 -17.41
N ILE A 147 -7.99 -2.18 -17.07
CA ILE A 147 -6.83 -3.08 -16.96
C ILE A 147 -6.81 -3.76 -15.60
N ILE A 148 -6.96 -3.00 -14.51
CA ILE A 148 -6.90 -3.52 -13.13
C ILE A 148 -7.99 -4.57 -12.90
N LEU A 149 -9.21 -4.37 -13.39
CA LEU A 149 -10.33 -5.29 -13.19
C LEU A 149 -10.41 -6.40 -14.23
N LYS A 150 -9.52 -6.45 -15.22
CA LYS A 150 -9.60 -7.41 -16.31
C LYS A 150 -9.52 -8.85 -15.80
N GLY A 151 -10.61 -9.60 -15.95
CA GLY A 151 -10.72 -10.99 -15.50
C GLY A 151 -10.87 -11.15 -13.99
N LEU A 152 -11.24 -10.09 -13.28
CA LEU A 152 -11.72 -10.12 -11.90
C LEU A 152 -13.25 -9.96 -11.91
N ASP A 153 -13.92 -10.64 -10.99
CA ASP A 153 -15.37 -10.58 -10.74
C ASP A 153 -15.71 -9.44 -9.76
N GLY A 154 -15.19 -8.24 -10.04
CA GLY A 154 -15.35 -7.08 -9.16
C GLY A 154 -16.79 -6.57 -9.11
N GLU A 155 -17.36 -6.45 -7.90
CA GLU A 155 -18.66 -5.82 -7.67
C GLU A 155 -18.48 -4.33 -7.37
N ILE A 156 -18.97 -3.45 -8.24
CA ILE A 156 -18.89 -2.01 -8.02
C ILE A 156 -19.88 -1.59 -6.93
N ARG A 157 -19.39 -0.86 -5.93
CA ARG A 157 -20.18 -0.45 -4.75
C ARG A 157 -20.50 1.04 -4.81
N ASP A 158 -21.72 1.42 -4.47
CA ASP A 158 -22.13 2.83 -4.53
C ASP A 158 -21.47 3.65 -3.43
N VAL A 159 -20.69 4.66 -3.83
CA VAL A 159 -19.95 5.61 -2.96
C VAL A 159 -20.85 6.33 -1.94
N ARG A 160 -22.15 6.42 -2.21
CA ARG A 160 -23.14 7.09 -1.34
C ARG A 160 -23.59 6.21 -0.18
N THR A 161 -23.53 4.88 -0.35
CA THR A 161 -24.16 3.91 0.55
C THR A 161 -23.15 3.09 1.33
N LEU A 162 -22.08 2.65 0.68
CA LEU A 162 -21.05 1.85 1.32
C LEU A 162 -20.11 2.75 2.11
N ARG A 163 -19.90 2.43 3.40
CA ARG A 163 -18.95 3.10 4.28
C ARG A 163 -18.20 2.05 5.09
N ARG A 164 -16.88 2.06 4.98
CA ARG A 164 -15.98 1.19 5.72
C ARG A 164 -14.94 2.05 6.44
N GLU A 165 -14.54 1.61 7.63
CA GLU A 165 -13.50 2.30 8.39
C GLU A 165 -12.37 1.32 8.71
N TYR A 166 -11.15 1.72 8.42
CA TYR A 166 -9.95 1.02 8.85
C TYR A 166 -9.23 1.87 9.90
N LEU A 167 -9.08 1.32 11.11
CA LEU A 167 -8.30 1.91 12.19
C LEU A 167 -6.92 1.28 12.16
N SER A 168 -5.88 2.08 11.91
CA SER A 168 -4.51 1.58 11.92
C SER A 168 -4.15 1.08 13.33
N PRO A 169 -3.74 -0.19 13.51
CA PRO A 169 -3.32 -0.70 14.81
C PRO A 169 -1.99 -0.10 15.28
N TRP A 170 -1.20 0.49 14.37
CA TRP A 170 0.09 1.14 14.71
C TRP A 170 -0.03 2.64 14.91
N ASN A 171 -1.09 3.27 14.40
CA ASN A 171 -1.42 4.66 14.66
C ASN A 171 -2.90 4.80 15.05
N GLY A 172 -3.18 4.73 16.35
CA GLY A 172 -4.55 4.77 16.89
C GLY A 172 -5.33 6.06 16.65
N THR A 173 -4.73 7.07 16.02
CA THR A 173 -5.44 8.29 15.56
C THR A 173 -5.73 8.29 14.07
N GLN A 174 -5.11 7.37 13.31
CA GLN A 174 -5.27 7.26 11.86
C GLN A 174 -6.46 6.36 11.54
N ILE A 175 -7.51 6.98 10.99
CA ILE A 175 -8.74 6.31 10.55
C ILE A 175 -8.92 6.57 9.07
N PHE A 176 -8.92 5.51 8.26
CA PHE A 176 -9.23 5.60 6.84
C PHE A 176 -10.70 5.30 6.63
N LYS A 177 -11.45 6.29 6.15
CA LYS A 177 -12.87 6.14 5.84
C LYS A 177 -13.05 5.91 4.34
N VAL A 178 -13.37 4.68 3.97
CA VAL A 178 -13.55 4.24 2.59
C VAL A 178 -15.02 4.31 2.19
N TYR A 179 -15.30 4.94 1.06
CA TYR A 179 -16.62 5.07 0.46
C TYR A 179 -16.63 4.43 -0.93
N GLY A 180 -17.58 3.52 -1.19
CA GLY A 180 -17.68 2.84 -2.50
C GLY A 180 -16.49 1.93 -2.81
N GLY A 181 -16.06 1.90 -4.07
CA GLY A 181 -14.96 1.07 -4.55
C GLY A 181 -15.47 -0.19 -5.26
N VAL A 182 -14.59 -1.17 -5.43
CA VAL A 182 -14.89 -2.44 -6.09
C VAL A 182 -14.55 -3.59 -5.14
N ASP A 183 -15.56 -4.41 -4.82
CA ASP A 183 -15.38 -5.58 -3.97
C ASP A 183 -14.93 -6.79 -4.78
N ILE A 184 -13.88 -7.45 -4.32
CA ILE A 184 -13.33 -8.69 -4.88
C ILE A 184 -13.39 -9.75 -3.80
N THR A 185 -14.08 -10.86 -4.09
CA THR A 185 -14.22 -11.97 -3.15
C THR A 185 -13.12 -13.00 -3.36
N ARG A 186 -12.32 -13.28 -2.33
CA ARG A 186 -11.32 -14.33 -2.30
C ARG A 186 -11.97 -15.71 -2.22
N THR A 187 -11.23 -16.74 -2.64
CA THR A 187 -11.72 -18.13 -2.67
C THR A 187 -12.15 -18.69 -1.30
N ASP A 188 -11.66 -18.13 -0.20
CA ASP A 188 -12.11 -18.46 1.17
C ASP A 188 -13.28 -17.61 1.68
N GLY A 189 -13.84 -16.75 0.83
CA GLY A 189 -14.97 -15.88 1.14
C GLY A 189 -14.60 -14.52 1.74
N LYS A 190 -13.31 -14.23 2.00
CA LYS A 190 -12.90 -12.88 2.41
C LYS A 190 -13.14 -11.86 1.30
N ILE A 191 -13.48 -10.63 1.66
CA ILE A 191 -13.75 -9.56 0.71
C ILE A 191 -12.66 -8.51 0.82
N ALA A 192 -12.09 -8.13 -0.32
CA ALA A 192 -11.26 -6.94 -0.45
C ALA A 192 -12.02 -5.86 -1.21
N THR A 193 -12.06 -4.65 -0.68
CA THR A 193 -12.44 -3.45 -1.41
C THR A 193 -11.21 -2.79 -1.98
N ILE A 194 -11.21 -2.57 -3.29
CA ILE A 194 -10.17 -1.79 -3.96
C ILE A 194 -10.72 -0.49 -4.52
N GLY A 195 -9.87 0.52 -4.59
CA GLY A 195 -10.24 1.81 -5.15
C GLY A 195 -9.09 2.79 -5.23
N MET A 196 -9.41 4.07 -5.37
CA MET A 196 -8.47 5.19 -5.46
C MET A 196 -8.54 6.10 -4.25
N ARG A 197 -7.60 7.06 -4.11
CA ARG A 197 -7.62 8.06 -3.03
C ARG A 197 -8.94 8.82 -2.86
N LEU A 198 -9.69 9.04 -3.94
CA LEU A 198 -11.02 9.70 -3.90
C LEU A 198 -12.04 9.00 -3.00
N HIS A 199 -11.85 7.71 -2.73
CA HIS A 199 -12.73 6.91 -1.88
C HIS A 199 -12.37 7.06 -0.40
N ILE A 200 -11.16 7.55 -0.10
CA ILE A 200 -10.69 7.77 1.26
C ILE A 200 -10.93 9.24 1.59
N ILE A 201 -11.92 9.51 2.44
CA ILE A 201 -12.41 10.87 2.66
C ILE A 201 -12.28 11.25 4.13
N ASP A 202 -11.50 12.29 4.36
CA ASP A 202 -11.35 12.90 5.68
C ASP A 202 -12.58 13.74 6.00
N SER A 203 -13.58 13.10 6.61
CA SER A 203 -14.74 13.70 7.32
C SER A 203 -15.68 14.65 6.56
N LYS A 204 -15.32 15.10 5.36
CA LYS A 204 -16.15 15.97 4.52
C LYS A 204 -17.21 15.13 3.78
N PRO A 205 -18.42 15.67 3.56
CA PRO A 205 -19.36 15.04 2.64
C PRO A 205 -18.75 14.96 1.23
N LEU A 206 -19.02 13.86 0.52
CA LEU A 206 -18.67 13.70 -0.89
C LEU A 206 -19.19 14.89 -1.71
N SER A 207 -18.29 15.54 -2.45
CA SER A 207 -18.71 16.60 -3.37
C SER A 207 -19.41 16.01 -4.59
N ARG A 208 -20.19 16.86 -5.24
CA ARG A 208 -20.92 16.53 -6.48
C ARG A 208 -19.93 16.09 -7.58
N GLU A 209 -18.77 16.75 -7.63
CA GLU A 209 -17.68 16.49 -8.58
C GLU A 209 -16.99 15.15 -8.32
N MET A 210 -16.75 14.79 -7.05
CA MET A 210 -16.15 13.50 -6.66
C MET A 210 -17.02 12.32 -7.10
N ILE A 211 -18.34 12.41 -6.87
CA ILE A 211 -19.28 11.35 -7.26
C ILE A 211 -19.33 11.20 -8.77
N ARG A 212 -19.37 12.33 -9.51
CA ARG A 212 -19.36 12.31 -10.97
C ARG A 212 -18.08 11.68 -11.52
N ASP A 213 -16.92 12.04 -10.97
CA ASP A 213 -15.63 11.51 -11.42
C ASP A 213 -15.49 10.03 -11.06
N TYR A 214 -15.95 9.61 -9.86
CA TYR A 214 -16.05 8.19 -9.47
C TYR A 214 -16.86 7.39 -10.50
N GLN A 215 -18.06 7.85 -10.82
CA GLN A 215 -18.93 7.22 -11.79
C GLN A 215 -18.28 7.16 -13.17
N LYS A 216 -17.62 8.22 -13.63
CA LYS A 216 -16.92 8.20 -14.93
C LYS A 216 -15.75 7.22 -14.96
N ILE A 217 -14.97 7.13 -13.89
CA ILE A 217 -13.72 6.36 -13.87
C ILE A 217 -13.97 4.85 -13.68
N ILE A 218 -14.90 4.49 -12.79
CA ILE A 218 -15.16 3.08 -12.43
C ILE A 218 -16.38 2.52 -13.15
N VAL A 219 -17.44 3.32 -13.35
CA VAL A 219 -18.69 2.88 -14.00
C VAL A 219 -18.73 3.25 -15.49
N GLY A 220 -18.04 4.33 -15.86
CA GLY A 220 -18.19 5.04 -17.14
C GLY A 220 -17.16 4.66 -18.20
N GLN A 221 -17.15 3.40 -18.62
CA GLN A 221 -16.95 3.10 -20.05
C GLN A 221 -18.27 3.05 -20.84
N ASN A 222 -19.43 3.28 -20.18
CA ASN A 222 -20.74 3.42 -20.82
C ASN A 222 -21.73 4.20 -19.93
N MET A 223 -21.68 5.54 -19.90
CA MET A 223 -22.84 6.32 -19.45
C MET A 223 -23.08 7.51 -20.35
N ASP A 224 -24.10 7.37 -21.20
CA ASP A 224 -24.77 8.46 -21.89
C ASP A 224 -25.36 9.42 -20.86
N GLY A 225 -24.66 10.52 -20.62
CA GLY A 225 -25.23 11.87 -20.46
C GLY A 225 -26.27 12.16 -19.37
N GLN A 226 -26.65 11.23 -18.48
CA GLN A 226 -27.60 11.55 -17.42
C GLN A 226 -26.88 12.18 -16.22
N GLU A 227 -26.75 13.50 -16.25
CA GLU A 227 -26.52 14.30 -15.04
C GLU A 227 -27.72 14.13 -14.11
N MET A 228 -27.50 13.45 -12.98
CA MET A 228 -28.50 13.38 -11.93
C MET A 228 -28.34 14.58 -11.00
N ASP A 229 -29.42 15.36 -10.89
CA ASP A 229 -29.61 16.36 -9.86
C ASP A 229 -29.75 15.68 -8.48
N MET A 230 -29.23 16.31 -7.42
CA MET A 230 -29.61 16.19 -6.00
C MET A 230 -28.49 16.67 -5.06
N ASN A 231 -28.76 17.70 -4.25
CA ASN A 231 -28.22 18.02 -2.90
C ASN A 231 -26.73 17.81 -2.52
N PHE A 232 -25.79 17.66 -3.44
CA PHE A 232 -24.37 17.61 -3.09
C PHE A 232 -23.77 19.02 -2.98
N VAL A 233 -22.77 19.15 -2.11
CA VAL A 233 -21.96 20.36 -1.94
C VAL A 233 -21.01 20.48 -3.13
N HIS A 234 -21.01 21.64 -3.78
CA HIS A 234 -19.98 21.98 -4.77
C HIS A 234 -18.67 22.24 -4.03
N ASP A 235 -17.59 21.57 -4.43
CA ASP A 235 -16.26 21.85 -3.92
C ASP A 235 -15.41 22.54 -5.00
N PRO A 236 -15.25 23.88 -4.95
CA PRO A 236 -14.47 24.62 -5.94
C PRO A 236 -12.97 24.33 -5.86
N GLU A 237 -12.49 23.75 -4.76
CA GLU A 237 -11.10 23.38 -4.56
C GLU A 237 -10.80 21.96 -5.07
N TYR A 238 -11.84 21.14 -5.26
CA TYR A 238 -11.68 19.78 -5.77
C TYR A 238 -11.09 19.80 -7.18
N ARG A 239 -9.91 19.19 -7.32
CA ARG A 239 -9.28 18.90 -8.61
C ARG A 239 -8.77 17.48 -8.61
N LEU A 240 -9.27 16.69 -9.54
CA LEU A 240 -8.74 15.36 -9.82
C LEU A 240 -7.35 15.49 -10.48
N ASN A 241 -6.31 15.57 -9.64
CA ASN A 241 -4.93 15.70 -10.08
C ASN A 241 -4.26 14.33 -10.31
N ALA A 242 -3.04 14.34 -10.86
CA ALA A 242 -2.29 13.11 -11.15
C ALA A 242 -2.01 12.28 -9.90
N TYR A 243 -1.78 12.92 -8.75
CA TYR A 243 -1.56 12.24 -7.47
C TYR A 243 -2.76 11.36 -7.07
N CYS A 244 -3.96 11.94 -7.07
CA CYS A 244 -5.20 11.19 -6.79
C CYS A 244 -5.48 10.06 -7.78
N ARG A 245 -4.96 10.16 -9.01
CA ARG A 245 -5.15 9.16 -10.07
C ARG A 245 -4.16 7.99 -10.00
N LYS A 246 -3.10 8.08 -9.19
CA LYS A 246 -2.10 7.01 -9.00
C LYS A 246 -2.29 6.23 -7.72
N ALA A 247 -2.88 6.85 -6.70
CA ALA A 247 -3.13 6.22 -5.41
C ALA A 247 -4.17 5.09 -5.53
N PHE A 248 -3.74 3.87 -5.22
CA PHE A 248 -4.52 2.64 -5.16
C PHE A 248 -4.62 2.16 -3.72
N PHE A 249 -5.82 1.74 -3.29
CA PHE A 249 -5.98 1.11 -1.99
C PHE A 249 -6.57 -0.29 -2.10
N VAL A 250 -6.25 -1.12 -1.11
CA VAL A 250 -6.88 -2.42 -0.82
C VAL A 250 -7.29 -2.39 0.65
N MET A 251 -8.53 -2.73 0.96
CA MET A 251 -9.01 -2.91 2.33
C MET A 251 -9.68 -4.28 2.43
N VAL A 252 -9.23 -5.14 3.35
CA VAL A 252 -9.78 -6.49 3.54
C VAL A 252 -10.64 -6.53 4.82
N GLU A 253 -11.82 -7.13 4.72
CA GLU A 253 -12.73 -7.41 5.84
C GLU A 253 -12.56 -8.81 6.42
#